data_AF-A0A2V9JN16-F1
#
_entry.id   AF-A0A2V9JN16-F1
#
_cell.length_a   1.000
_cell.length_b   1.000
_cell.length_c   1.000
_cell.angle_alpha   90.00
_cell.angle_beta   90.00
_cell.angle_gamma   90.00
#
_symmetry.space_group_name_H-M   'P 1'
#
loop_
_entity.id
_entity.type
_entity.pdbx_description
1 polymer ?
#
loop_
_entity_poly.entity_id
_entity_poly.type
_entity_poly.pdbx_seq_one_letter_code
_entity_poly.pdbx_strand_id
1 'polypeptide(L)' 'MLSLLLDTHVLVWWRHGSGTLTRAQSRALDDLERRGHPAAISSITLWELAQMVA' A
#
# COMPACT_ATOMS: atom_id res chain seq x y z
N MET A 1 10.70 -12.42 4.91
CA MET A 1 9.50 -12.36 5.77
C MET A 1 8.67 -11.17 5.31
N LEU A 2 7.37 -11.35 5.03
CA LEU A 2 6.49 -10.23 4.68
C LEU A 2 6.18 -9.45 5.95
N SER A 3 6.45 -8.15 5.96
CA SER A 3 6.35 -7.31 7.15
C SER A 3 5.07 -6.47 7.20
N LEU A 4 4.48 -6.14 6.04
CA LEU A 4 3.27 -5.34 5.95
C LEU A 4 2.29 -5.94 4.93
N LEU A 5 1.04 -6.11 5.34
CA LEU A 5 -0.11 -6.37 4.47
C LEU A 5 -0.87 -5.05 4.32
N LEU A 6 -0.98 -4.55 3.09
CA LEU A 6 -1.65 -3.29 2.82
C LEU A 6 -3.15 -3.51 2.61
N ASP A 7 -3.93 -2.63 3.23
CA ASP A 7 -5.31 -2.42 2.81
C ASP A 7 -5.35 -1.69 1.45
N THR A 8 -6.46 -1.81 0.75
CA THR A 8 -6.70 -1.19 -0.56
C THR A 8 -6.56 0.32 -0.51
N HIS A 9 -7.09 1.00 0.52
CA HIS A 9 -6.97 2.46 0.60
C HIS A 9 -5.51 2.91 0.81
N VAL A 10 -4.73 2.16 1.59
CA VAL A 10 -3.30 2.44 1.80
C VAL A 10 -2.53 2.29 0.49
N LEU A 11 -2.79 1.22 -0.26
CA LEU A 11 -2.17 0.99 -1.56
C LEU A 11 -2.47 2.13 -2.54
N VAL A 12 -3.75 2.52 -2.66
CA VAL A 12 -4.18 3.62 -3.54
C VAL A 12 -3.49 4.93 -3.13
N TRP A 13 -3.56 5.31 -1.85
CA TRP A 13 -2.96 6.56 -1.39
C TRP A 13 -1.45 6.60 -1.58
N TRP A 14 -0.77 5.47 -1.35
CA TRP A 14 0.66 5.38 -1.57
C TRP A 14 1.04 5.55 -3.04
N ARG A 15 0.35 4.85 -3.95
CA ARG A 15 0.64 4.93 -5.41
C ARG A 15 0.30 6.29 -6.02
N HIS A 16 -0.65 7.01 -5.44
CA HIS A 16 -1.04 8.35 -5.89
C HIS A 16 -0.32 9.49 -5.15
N GLY A 17 0.57 9.18 -4.20
CA GLY A 17 1.26 10.20 -3.40
C GLY A 17 0.31 11.06 -2.56
N SER A 18 -0.81 10.49 -2.11
CA SER A 18 -1.81 11.22 -1.33
C SER A 18 -1.28 11.58 0.07
N GLY A 19 -1.55 12.81 0.51
CA GLY A 19 -1.24 13.28 1.87
C GLY A 19 -2.08 12.65 2.99
N THR A 20 -2.92 11.67 2.67
CA THR A 20 -3.81 10.99 3.62
C THR A 20 -3.09 9.99 4.52
N LEU A 21 -1.92 9.48 4.11
CA LEU A 21 -1.14 8.57 4.95
C LEU A 21 -0.58 9.31 6.18
N THR A 22 -0.68 8.67 7.34
CA THR A 22 0.00 9.19 8.53
C THR A 22 1.51 9.16 8.34
N ARG A 23 2.24 10.04 9.04
CA ARG A 23 3.71 10.06 9.01
C ARG A 23 4.35 8.73 9.38
N ALA A 24 3.69 7.91 10.20
CA ALA A 24 4.19 6.59 10.57
C ALA A 24 4.02 5.59 9.42
N GLN A 25 2.86 5.59 8.76
CA GLN A 25 2.60 4.75 7.59
C GLN A 25 3.53 5.10 6.42
N SER A 26 3.68 6.39 6.10
CA SER A 26 4.62 6.81 5.04
C SER A 26 6.04 6.35 5.32
N ARG A 27 6.54 6.56 6.54
CA ARG A 27 7.90 6.11 6.92
C ARG A 27 8.09 4.59 6.82
N ALA A 28 7.06 3.81 7.15
CA ALA A 28 7.13 2.35 7.03
C ALA A 28 7.21 1.91 5.56
N LEU A 29 6.41 2.52 4.69
CA LEU A 29 6.41 2.26 3.25
C LEU A 29 7.74 2.70 2.59
N ASP A 30 8.26 3.88 2.96
CA ASP A 30 9.55 4.38 2.50
C ASP A 30 10.71 3.45 2.92
N ASP A 31 10.63 2.85 4.13
CA ASP A 31 11.63 1.89 4.60
C ASP A 31 11.58 0.57 3.83
N LEU A 32 10.38 0.10 3.44
CA LEU A 32 10.25 -1.06 2.55
C LEU A 32 10.90 -0.81 1.20
N GLU A 33 10.59 0.32 0.56
CA GLU A 33 11.19 0.68 -0.74
C GLU A 33 12.70 0.82 -0.65
N ARG A 34 13.21 1.56 0.35
CA ARG A 34 14.67 1.72 0.55
C ARG A 34 15.40 0.40 0.76
N ARG A 35 14.75 -0.58 1.39
CA ARG A 35 15.33 -1.91 1.64
C ARG A 35 15.01 -2.93 0.55
N GLY A 36 14.27 -2.55 -0.51
CA GLY A 36 13.82 -3.47 -1.55
C GLY A 36 12.92 -4.61 -1.05
N HIS A 37 12.21 -4.41 0.07
CA HIS A 37 11.32 -5.42 0.64
C HIS A 37 9.91 -5.29 0.04
N PRO A 38 9.26 -6.41 -0.34
CA PRO A 38 7.91 -6.37 -0.86
C PRO A 38 6.89 -6.09 0.25
N ALA A 39 5.85 -5.31 -0.09
CA ALA A 39 4.61 -5.27 0.66
C ALA A 39 3.66 -6.36 0.15
N ALA A 40 2.90 -6.97 1.05
CA ALA A 40 1.83 -7.90 0.68
C ALA A 40 0.53 -7.14 0.41
N ILE A 41 -0.28 -7.72 -0.48
CA ILE A 41 -1.69 -7.35 -0.69
C ILE A 41 -2.52 -8.64 -0.68
N SER A 42 -3.81 -8.53 -0.39
CA SER A 42 -4.73 -9.66 -0.50
C SER A 42 -5.26 -9.78 -1.93
N SER A 43 -5.72 -10.97 -2.32
CA SER A 43 -6.46 -11.14 -3.58
C SER A 43 -7.74 -10.31 -3.61
N ILE A 44 -8.36 -10.02 -2.45
CA ILE A 44 -9.53 -9.12 -2.39
C ILE A 44 -9.16 -7.68 -2.77
N THR A 45 -7.96 -7.22 -2.42
CA THR A 45 -7.46 -5.89 -2.81
C THR A 45 -7.45 -5.71 -4.32
N LEU A 46 -7.11 -6.77 -5.07
CA LEU A 46 -7.14 -6.75 -6.53
C LEU A 46 -8.58 -6.63 -7.07
N TRP A 47 -9.53 -7.33 -6.46
CA TRP A 47 -10.94 -7.22 -6.83
C TRP A 47 -11.48 -5.81 -6.54
N GLU A 48 -11.18 -5.23 -5.37
CA GLU A 48 -11.61 -3.87 -5.01
C GLU A 48 -11.05 -2.83 -5.99
N LEU A 49 -9.78 -2.94 -6.37
CA LEU A 49 -9.17 -2.06 -7.40
C LEU A 49 -9.87 -2.19 -8.76
N ALA A 50 -10.23 -3.39 -9.18
CA ALA A 50 -10.94 -3.61 -10.43
C ALA A 50 -12.34 -2.95 -10.43
N GLN A 51 -13.02 -2.93 -9.29
CA GLN A 51 -14.32 -2.28 -9.14
C GLN A 51 -14.23 -0.73 -9.15
N MET A 52 -13.07 -0.14 -8.87
CA MET A 52 -12.88 1.33 -8.86
C MET A 52 -12.67 1.93 -10.25
N VAL A 53 -12.28 1.13 -11.24
CA VAL A 53 -12.05 1.55 -12.64
C VAL A 53 -13.27 1.23 -13.53
N ALA A 54 -14.29 0.57 -12.97
CA ALA A 54 -15.51 0.16 -13.65
C ALA A 54 -16.55 1.28 -13.74
#